data_AF-A0A2H1J736-F1
#
_entry.id   AF-A0A2H1J736-F1
#
_cell.length_a   1.000
_cell.length_b   1.000
_cell.length_c   1.000
_cell.angle_alpha   90.00
_cell.angle_beta   90.00
_cell.angle_gamma   90.00
#
_symmetry.space_group_name_H-M   'P 1'
#
loop_
_entity.id
_entity.type
_entity.pdbx_description
1 polymer ?
#
loop_
_entity_poly.entity_id
_entity_poly.type
_entity_poly.pdbx_seq_one_letter_code
_entity_poly.pdbx_strand_id
1 'polypeptide(L)'
;MPEAIAFVADVPEPEVEVTVVPIVPSAAQEHLQEAARLREIVATANSQAASESRQAAEELRKLGMTVRDIGETLGVSYQRASQLLASAS
;
A
#
# COMPACT_ATOMS: atom_id res chain seq x y z
N MET A 1 -21.31 27.88 -0.62
CA MET A 1 -21.69 29.31 -0.53
C MET A 1 -21.38 29.82 0.88
N PRO A 2 -20.09 29.95 1.23
CA PRO A 2 -19.66 30.58 2.49
C PRO A 2 -20.15 32.03 2.62
N GLU A 3 -20.32 32.74 1.51
CA GLU A 3 -20.78 34.13 1.42
C GLU A 3 -22.19 34.30 2.03
N ALA A 4 -23.09 33.36 1.75
CA ALA A 4 -24.46 33.37 2.28
C ALA A 4 -24.50 33.04 3.78
N ILE A 5 -23.59 32.19 4.24
CA ILE A 5 -23.46 31.82 5.66
C ILE A 5 -22.89 33.01 6.45
N ALA A 6 -21.85 33.66 5.91
CA ALA A 6 -21.23 34.86 6.46
C ALA A 6 -22.25 36.00 6.62
N PHE A 7 -23.06 36.23 5.58
CA PHE A 7 -24.12 37.25 5.59
C PHE A 7 -25.21 36.96 6.64
N VAL A 8 -25.66 35.71 6.79
CA VAL A 8 -26.68 35.34 7.78
C VAL A 8 -26.13 35.35 9.21
N ALA A 9 -24.87 34.97 9.39
CA ALA A 9 -24.21 34.89 10.69
C ALA A 9 -23.60 36.22 11.16
N ASP A 10 -23.65 37.27 10.32
CA ASP A 10 -23.06 38.60 10.56
C ASP A 10 -21.57 38.53 10.94
N VAL A 11 -20.83 37.69 10.21
CA VAL A 11 -19.37 37.55 10.34
C VAL A 11 -18.69 37.82 8.99
N PRO A 12 -17.42 38.29 8.99
CA PRO A 12 -16.64 38.38 7.77
C PRO A 12 -16.51 37.02 7.07
N GLU A 13 -16.69 37.00 5.75
CA GLU A 13 -16.49 35.79 4.91
C GLU A 13 -15.18 35.02 5.16
N PRO A 14 -13.99 35.67 5.33
CA PRO A 14 -12.76 34.93 5.61
C PRO A 14 -12.74 34.22 6.97
N GLU A 15 -13.71 34.48 7.85
CA GLU A 15 -13.88 33.80 9.14
C GLU A 15 -14.81 32.56 9.03
N VAL A 16 -15.39 32.29 7.85
CA VAL A 16 -16.29 31.15 7.62
C VAL A 16 -15.56 29.99 6.94
N GLU A 17 -15.21 28.97 7.72
CA GLU A 17 -14.72 27.69 7.20
C GLU A 17 -15.88 26.69 7.05
N VAL A 18 -16.10 26.18 5.82
CA VAL A 18 -17.14 25.20 5.53
C VAL A 18 -16.49 23.84 5.22
N THR A 19 -16.67 22.88 6.12
CA THR A 19 -16.26 21.48 5.90
C THR A 19 -17.48 20.61 5.61
N VAL A 20 -17.51 19.99 4.43
CA VAL A 20 -18.54 18.99 4.09
C VAL A 20 -18.04 17.62 4.50
N VAL A 21 -18.73 17.00 5.47
CA VAL A 21 -18.44 15.63 5.90
C VAL A 21 -19.56 14.72 5.40
N PRO A 22 -19.25 13.72 4.55
CA PRO A 22 -20.26 12.77 4.10
C PRO A 22 -20.74 11.90 5.27
N ILE A 23 -22.05 11.73 5.40
CA ILE A 23 -22.64 10.78 6.34
C ILE A 23 -22.47 9.38 5.74
N VAL A 24 -21.55 8.61 6.31
CA VAL A 24 -21.30 7.22 5.91
C VAL A 24 -22.23 6.31 6.72
N PRO A 25 -23.10 5.51 6.09
CA PRO A 25 -23.91 4.52 6.81
C PRO A 25 -23.02 3.52 7.56
N SER A 26 -23.47 3.04 8.72
CA SER A 26 -22.69 2.13 9.58
C SER A 26 -22.15 0.91 8.83
N ALA A 27 -22.97 0.28 8.00
CA ALA A 27 -22.56 -0.87 7.18
C ALA A 27 -21.40 -0.53 6.23
N ALA A 28 -21.42 0.65 5.60
CA ALA A 28 -20.31 1.09 4.74
C ALA A 28 -19.06 1.42 5.57
N GLN A 29 -19.23 1.96 6.78
CA GLN A 29 -18.12 2.27 7.67
C GLN A 29 -17.40 1.00 8.16
N GLU A 30 -18.15 -0.07 8.48
CA GLU A 30 -17.59 -1.38 8.83
C GLU A 30 -16.75 -1.96 7.67
N HIS A 31 -17.27 -1.93 6.44
CA HIS A 31 -16.52 -2.39 5.27
C HIS A 31 -15.26 -1.55 5.00
N LEU A 32 -15.32 -0.23 5.21
CA LEU A 32 -14.15 0.64 5.05
C LEU A 32 -13.08 0.37 6.10
N GLN A 33 -13.48 0.11 7.35
CA GLN A 33 -12.56 -0.26 8.43
C GLN A 33 -11.89 -1.60 8.14
N GLU A 34 -12.65 -2.61 7.72
CA GLU A 34 -12.08 -3.91 7.38
C GLU A 34 -11.18 -3.82 6.15
N ALA A 35 -11.55 -3.04 5.14
CA ALA A 35 -10.68 -2.79 3.99
C ALA A 35 -9.36 -2.11 4.41
N ALA A 36 -9.39 -1.16 5.34
CA ALA A 36 -8.18 -0.53 5.86
C ALA A 36 -7.30 -1.55 6.60
N ARG A 37 -7.89 -2.36 7.48
CA ARG A 37 -7.20 -3.44 8.19
C ARG A 37 -6.54 -4.44 7.24
N LEU A 38 -7.28 -4.89 6.22
CA LEU A 38 -6.76 -5.84 5.23
C LEU A 38 -5.60 -5.23 4.41
N ARG A 39 -5.64 -3.93 4.10
CA ARG A 39 -4.51 -3.26 3.43
C ARG A 39 -3.26 -3.26 4.31
N GLU A 40 -3.39 -3.05 5.61
CA GLU A 40 -2.25 -3.13 6.54
C GLU A 40 -1.66 -4.55 6.57
N ILE A 41 -2.53 -5.56 6.68
CA ILE A 41 -2.12 -6.97 6.64
C ILE A 41 -1.39 -7.29 5.33
N VAL A 42 -1.94 -6.87 4.19
CA VAL A 42 -1.32 -7.07 2.87
C VAL A 42 0.03 -6.34 2.78
N ALA A 43 0.14 -5.12 3.30
CA ALA A 43 1.40 -4.38 3.29
C ALA A 43 2.49 -5.11 4.09
N THR A 44 2.15 -5.60 5.29
CA THR A 44 3.07 -6.38 6.11
C THR A 44 3.45 -7.71 5.45
N ALA A 45 2.45 -8.47 4.97
CA ALA A 45 2.68 -9.76 4.33
C ALA A 45 3.51 -9.64 3.05
N ASN A 46 3.27 -8.61 2.22
CA ASN A 46 4.06 -8.36 1.02
C ASN A 46 5.51 -8.00 1.35
N SER A 47 5.74 -7.22 2.41
CA SER A 47 7.09 -6.89 2.86
C SER A 47 7.85 -8.14 3.31
N GLN A 48 7.21 -8.99 4.12
CA GLN A 48 7.77 -10.26 4.57
C GLN A 48 8.06 -11.19 3.39
N ALA A 49 7.09 -11.40 2.49
CA ALA A 49 7.26 -12.24 1.31
C ALA A 49 8.40 -11.75 0.39
N ALA A 50 8.55 -10.43 0.23
CA ALA A 50 9.66 -9.86 -0.53
C ALA A 50 11.02 -10.11 0.15
N SER A 51 11.07 -10.07 1.49
CA SER A 51 12.27 -10.41 2.25
C SER A 51 12.66 -11.89 2.12
N GLU A 52 11.70 -12.79 2.30
CA GLU A 52 11.91 -14.23 2.15
C GLU A 52 12.29 -14.61 0.72
N SER A 53 11.68 -13.98 -0.29
CA SER A 53 12.02 -14.21 -1.70
C SER A 53 13.46 -13.82 -2.03
N ARG A 54 13.98 -12.75 -1.40
CA ARG A 54 15.39 -12.33 -1.56
C ARG A 54 16.33 -13.34 -0.93
N GLN A 55 16.06 -13.73 0.33
CA GLN A 55 16.85 -14.75 1.02
C GLN A 55 16.87 -16.08 0.24
N ALA A 56 15.71 -16.53 -0.26
CA ALA A 56 15.62 -17.72 -1.09
C ALA A 56 16.44 -17.58 -2.38
N ALA A 57 16.35 -16.44 -3.08
CA ALA A 57 17.15 -16.18 -4.28
C ALA A 57 18.66 -16.25 -3.98
N GLU A 58 19.10 -15.67 -2.87
CA GLU A 58 20.51 -15.70 -2.43
C GLU A 58 20.99 -17.12 -2.13
N GLU A 59 20.22 -17.91 -1.38
CA GLU A 59 20.58 -19.30 -1.06
C GLU A 59 20.66 -20.16 -2.33
N LEU A 60 19.71 -20.03 -3.25
CA LEU A 60 19.75 -20.72 -4.53
C LEU A 60 20.97 -20.27 -5.37
N ARG A 61 21.34 -19.00 -5.30
CA ARG A 61 22.55 -18.50 -5.96
C ARG A 61 23.82 -19.10 -5.35
N LYS A 62 23.90 -19.24 -4.03
CA LYS A 62 25.04 -19.86 -3.34
C LYS A 62 25.23 -21.33 -3.74
N LEU A 63 24.13 -22.02 -4.09
CA LEU A 63 24.16 -23.37 -4.66
C LEU A 63 24.60 -23.42 -6.13
N GLY A 64 24.94 -22.27 -6.73
CA GLY A 64 25.44 -22.18 -8.10
C GLY A 64 24.36 -22.08 -9.18
N MET A 65 23.09 -21.89 -8.80
CA MET A 65 22.00 -21.78 -9.78
C MET A 65 22.12 -20.51 -10.63
N THR A 66 21.68 -20.62 -11.88
CA THR A 66 21.63 -19.46 -12.78
C THR A 66 20.44 -18.57 -12.43
N VAL A 67 20.47 -17.28 -12.82
CA VAL A 67 19.36 -16.35 -12.58
C VAL A 67 18.05 -16.84 -13.22
N ARG A 68 18.16 -17.54 -14.35
CA ARG A 68 17.01 -18.12 -15.05
C ARG A 68 16.35 -19.20 -14.21
N ASP A 69 17.13 -20.17 -13.72
CA ASP A 69 16.61 -21.28 -12.92
C ASP A 69 16.05 -20.79 -11.58
N ILE A 70 16.67 -19.75 -11.00
CA ILE A 70 16.15 -19.08 -9.80
C ILE A 70 14.79 -18.45 -10.08
N GLY A 71 14.62 -17.75 -11.21
CA GLY A 71 13.33 -17.18 -11.61
C GLY A 71 12.25 -18.24 -11.77
N GLU A 72 12.55 -19.33 -12.46
CA GLU A 72 11.63 -20.46 -12.63
C GLU A 72 11.25 -21.10 -11.27
N THR A 73 12.23 -21.27 -10.38
CA THR A 73 12.02 -21.85 -9.04
C THR A 73 11.16 -20.96 -8.15
N LEU A 74 11.38 -19.64 -8.20
CA LEU A 74 10.61 -18.66 -7.43
C LEU A 74 9.27 -18.29 -8.10
N GLY A 75 8.97 -18.83 -9.28
CA GLY A 75 7.75 -18.52 -10.03
C GLY A 75 7.69 -17.08 -10.54
N VAL A 76 8.85 -16.47 -10.83
CA VAL A 76 8.96 -15.08 -11.30
C VAL A 76 9.75 -14.99 -12.60
N SER A 77 9.63 -13.85 -13.28
CA SER A 77 10.42 -13.61 -14.50
C SER A 77 11.92 -13.52 -14.20
N TYR A 78 12.74 -13.75 -15.22
CA TYR A 78 14.19 -13.55 -15.15
C TYR A 78 14.56 -12.15 -14.62
N GLN A 79 13.88 -11.10 -15.11
CA GLN A 79 14.13 -9.72 -14.67
C GLN A 79 13.86 -9.57 -13.17
N ARG A 80 12.78 -10.18 -12.67
CA ARG A 80 12.43 -10.11 -11.24
C ARG A 80 13.43 -10.87 -10.38
N ALA A 81 13.88 -12.05 -10.81
CA ALA A 81 14.93 -12.80 -10.13
C ALA A 81 16.25 -11.99 -10.05
N SER A 82 16.63 -11.33 -11.16
CA SER A 82 17.79 -10.44 -11.18
C SER A 82 17.65 -9.28 -10.19
N GLN A 83 16.48 -8.65 -10.13
CA GLN A 83 16.21 -7.55 -9.18
C GLN A 83 16.29 -8.00 -7.72
N LEU A 84 15.76 -9.18 -7.38
CA LEU A 84 15.82 -9.73 -6.02
C LEU A 84 17.28 -9.91 -5.58
N LEU A 85 18.13 -10.43 -6.45
CA LEU A 85 19.57 -10.59 -6.19
C LEU A 85 20.34 -9.26 -6.17
N ALA A 86 19.89 -8.24 -6.90
CA ALA A 86 20.51 -6.92 -6.90
C ALA A 86 20.16 -6.08 -5.67
N SER A 87 19.07 -6.41 -4.97
CA SER A 87 18.58 -5.71 -3.77
C SER A 87 18.90 -6.45 -2.46
N ALA A 88 19.82 -7.40 -2.55
CA ALA A 88 20.36 -8.27 -1.49
C ALA A 88 21.69 -7.76 -0.90
N SER A 89 22.09 -6.52 -1.21
CA SER A 89 23.35 -5.90 -0.75
C SER A 89 23.10 -4.81 0.29
#